data_AF-A0A533S5N6-F1
#
_entry.id   AF-A0A533S5N6-F1
#
_cell.length_a   1.000
_cell.length_b   1.000
_cell.length_c   1.000
_cell.angle_alpha   90.00
_cell.angle_beta   90.00
_cell.angle_gamma   90.00
#
_symmetry.space_group_name_H-M   'P 1'
#
loop_
_entity.id
_entity.type
_entity.pdbx_description
1 polymer ?
#
loop_
_entity_poly.entity_id
_entity_poly.type
_entity_poly.pdbx_seq_one_letter_code
_entity_poly.pdbx_strand_id
1 'polypeptide(L)' 'MTIKVGINGFGRIGRQVLKAIKQRYPGELEVVAINDLFDSKTNAHLFKYDS' A
#
# COMPACT_ATOMS: atom_id res chain seq x y z
N MET A 1 -8.33 -17.06 -7.59
CA MET A 1 -7.52 -17.16 -6.35
C MET A 1 -6.58 -15.97 -6.33
N THR A 2 -6.64 -15.11 -5.33
CA THR A 2 -5.80 -13.91 -5.18
C THR A 2 -4.62 -14.20 -4.26
N ILE A 3 -3.43 -13.68 -4.60
CA ILE A 3 -2.27 -13.71 -3.70
C ILE A 3 -2.45 -12.60 -2.66
N LYS A 4 -2.44 -12.99 -1.39
CA LYS A 4 -2.53 -12.05 -0.26
C LYS A 4 -1.15 -11.48 0.07
N VAL A 5 -1.05 -10.16 0.11
CA VAL A 5 0.21 -9.43 0.29
C VAL A 5 0.13 -8.56 1.54
N GLY A 6 1.15 -8.64 2.39
CA GLY A 6 1.42 -7.66 3.44
C GLY A 6 2.51 -6.69 3.00
N ILE A 7 2.37 -5.40 3.30
CA ILE A 7 3.42 -4.40 3.08
C ILE A 7 4.06 -4.04 4.42
N ASN A 8 5.35 -4.35 4.59
CA ASN A 8 6.13 -3.96 5.77
C ASN A 8 7.01 -2.75 5.44
N GLY A 9 6.63 -1.58 5.96
CA GLY A 9 7.18 -0.27 5.61
C GLY A 9 6.33 0.44 4.55
N PHE A 10 5.48 1.37 4.97
CA PHE A 10 4.60 2.20 4.15
C PHE A 10 5.14 3.62 3.91
N GLY A 11 6.46 3.72 3.83
CA GLY A 11 7.19 4.89 3.38
C GLY A 11 7.05 5.13 1.87
N ARG A 12 8.03 5.82 1.27
CA ARG A 12 7.99 6.25 -0.13
C ARG A 12 7.72 5.09 -1.11
N ILE A 13 8.40 3.95 -0.93
CA ILE A 13 8.26 2.80 -1.83
C ILE A 13 6.97 2.02 -1.53
N GLY A 14 6.64 1.76 -0.25
CA GLY A 14 5.45 1.01 0.11
C GLY A 14 4.15 1.62 -0.44
N ARG A 15 4.04 2.96 -0.41
CA ARG A 15 2.89 3.67 -1.00
C ARG A 15 2.82 3.50 -2.51
N GLN A 16 3.95 3.58 -3.21
CA GLN A 16 4.00 3.39 -4.67
C GLN A 16 3.73 1.94 -5.06
N VAL A 17 4.15 0.95 -4.25
CA VAL A 17 3.79 -0.46 -4.41
C VAL A 17 2.28 -0.66 -4.30
N LEU A 18 1.62 -0.08 -3.29
CA LEU A 18 0.16 -0.17 -3.18
C LEU A 18 -0.55 0.46 -4.40
N LYS A 19 -0.08 1.62 -4.89
CA LYS A 19 -0.60 2.24 -6.13
C LYS A 19 -0.42 1.30 -7.33
N ALA A 20 0.77 0.75 -7.52
CA ALA A 20 1.09 -0.14 -8.63
C ALA A 20 0.29 -1.44 -8.60
N ILE A 21 0.13 -2.06 -7.42
CA ILE A 21 -0.71 -3.26 -7.25
C ILE A 21 -2.14 -2.98 -7.68
N LYS A 22 -2.74 -1.89 -7.16
CA LYS A 22 -4.12 -1.51 -7.51
C LYS A 22 -4.32 -1.22 -8.99
N GLN A 23 -3.31 -0.68 -9.66
CA GLN A 23 -3.39 -0.30 -11.07
C GLN A 23 -3.08 -1.45 -12.03
N ARG A 24 -2.08 -2.28 -11.72
CA ARG A 24 -1.50 -3.25 -12.66
C ARG A 24 -1.89 -4.70 -12.40
N TYR A 25 -2.25 -5.03 -11.16
CA TYR A 25 -2.59 -6.40 -10.76
C TYR A 25 -3.98 -6.50 -10.09
N PRO A 26 -5.01 -5.81 -10.62
CA PRO A 26 -6.34 -5.85 -10.00
C PRO A 26 -6.90 -7.28 -10.05
N GLY A 27 -7.30 -7.80 -8.90
CA GLY A 27 -7.87 -9.16 -8.80
C GLY A 27 -6.84 -10.30 -8.84
N GLU A 28 -5.55 -10.01 -8.98
CA GLU A 28 -4.47 -10.98 -8.83
C GLU A 28 -3.78 -10.84 -7.47
N LEU A 29 -3.53 -9.59 -7.05
CA LEU A 29 -2.89 -9.25 -5.78
C LEU A 29 -3.85 -8.49 -4.87
N GLU A 30 -3.96 -8.94 -3.62
CA GLU A 30 -4.79 -8.33 -2.58
C GLU A 30 -3.89 -7.89 -1.42
N VAL A 31 -3.77 -6.59 -1.19
CA VAL A 31 -3.05 -6.07 -0.01
C VAL A 31 -3.95 -6.18 1.21
N VAL A 32 -3.60 -7.07 2.14
CA VAL A 32 -4.43 -7.40 3.31
C VAL A 32 -3.99 -6.70 4.59
N ALA A 33 -2.73 -6.26 4.66
CA ALA A 33 -2.19 -5.58 5.82
C ALA A 33 -1.03 -4.64 5.43
N ILE A 34 -0.88 -3.59 6.22
CA ILE A 34 0.23 -2.64 6.13
C ILE A 34 0.78 -2.47 7.54
N ASN A 35 2.09 -2.58 7.68
CA ASN A 35 2.82 -2.31 8.92
C ASN A 35 3.73 -1.09 8.72
N ASP A 36 3.62 -0.07 9.57
CA ASP A 36 4.47 1.12 9.58
C ASP A 36 4.57 1.67 11.02
N LEU A 37 5.54 2.55 11.26
CA LEU A 37 5.73 3.30 12.50
C LEU A 37 4.73 4.47 12.62
N PHE A 38 4.25 5.01 11.50
CA PHE A 38 3.28 6.11 11.50
C PHE A 38 1.83 5.62 11.64
N ASP A 39 0.97 6.49 12.19
CA ASP A 39 -0.45 6.21 12.34
C ASP A 39 -1.20 6.14 10.98
N SER A 40 -2.36 5.51 10.98
CA SER A 40 -3.16 5.29 9.76
C SER A 40 -3.63 6.59 9.10
N LYS A 41 -3.89 7.67 9.86
CA LYS A 41 -4.32 8.95 9.29
C LYS A 41 -3.17 9.62 8.54
N THR A 42 -1.98 9.64 9.15
CA THR A 42 -0.76 10.14 8.50
C THR A 42 -0.45 9.36 7.24
N ASN A 43 -0.48 8.02 7.31
CA ASN A 43 -0.26 7.15 6.16
C ASN A 43 -1.28 7.37 5.04
N ALA A 44 -2.56 7.52 5.38
CA ALA A 44 -3.61 7.80 4.39
C ALA A 44 -3.42 9.18 3.74
N HIS A 45 -3.02 10.20 4.51
CA HIS A 45 -2.72 11.52 3.98
C HIS A 45 -1.57 11.48 2.97
N LEU A 46 -0.44 10.86 3.35
CA LEU A 46 0.74 10.72 2.49
C LEU A 46 0.51 9.79 1.29
N PHE A 47 -0.47 8.88 1.36
CA PHE A 47 -0.88 8.06 0.23
C PHE A 47 -1.73 8.84 -0.77
N LYS A 48 -2.63 9.70 -0.26
CA LYS A 48 -3.52 10.53 -1.05
C LYS A 48 -2.77 11.68 -1.74
N TYR A 49 -1.85 12.32 -1.04
CA TYR A 49 -1.08 13.47 -1.52
C TYR A 49 0.40 13.09 -1.66
N ASP A 50 0.91 13.16 -2.90
CA ASP A 50 2.29 12.85 -3.27
C ASP A 50 2.80 14.10 -4.02
N SER A 51 3.88 14.71 -3.54
CA SER A 51 4.49 15.92 -4.13
C SER A 51 5.23 15.65 -5.44
#